data_AF-A0A382FJF8-F1
#
_entry.id   AF-A0A382FJF8-F1
#
_cell.length_a   1.000
_cell.length_b   1.000
_cell.length_c   1.000
_cell.angle_alpha   90.00
_cell.angle_beta   90.00
_cell.angle_gamma   90.00
#
_symmetry.space_group_name_H-M   'P 1'
#
loop_
_entity.id
_entity.type
_entity.pdbx_description
1 polymer ?
#
loop_
_entity_poly.entity_id
_entity_poly.type
_entity_poly.pdbx_seq_one_letter_code
_entity_poly.pdbx_strand_id
1 'polypeptide(L)'
;IMLATAVSGYLHRYGVLAGKHIVIFTNNSIGHRTAADISKTSAEIVTIVDSRTECFGPWEKATSEIGFPIRWQSTVRNTKGRLNLNRVLVQSTNGQHREWLDCDLLAMSGGLSPTINLSAHTGGKAVWEKSRGVFLPDTHDNDFEAVGLCGGDESLQDCLVNGYMTGQSVASHLGYQSGPSWSPTVDGDDPLASEDAALPMLRHSQASSAFVDFQNDVTAADMSLAVREGYRSIEHVKRYTTLGMGTDQGKLGNVNGIDLIAKSRGEAVHQVGTTRFRPPVVPTSMSAIAGLLDEHVTHPMRRTAAHRLHEEAGAVWINAGAWLRAECYMRPGESAQEAVNREVISVRKNVGLADVATLGKFEIVGPDSMTFLERIYSNNFSSLAISKGRYGLMLREDGMVYDDGVTSRLGKDHFLMNTTTANTHSVFEWMTQLLETRWNTLKVAIVPVTDQWFTAALVGPNARKVLERIVEDIDVSNESFPFLGVRLGKVAGIPARIFRISFSGEVSYEINVPADSGESLWQS
;
A
#
# COMPACT_ATOMS: atom_id res chain seq x y z
N ILE A 1 7.95 37.55 3.60
CA ILE A 1 8.46 36.94 4.85
C ILE A 1 8.84 35.51 4.52
N MET A 2 10.06 35.07 4.83
CA MET A 2 10.57 33.75 4.41
C MET A 2 11.48 33.17 5.49
N LEU A 3 11.61 31.83 5.52
CA LEU A 3 12.66 31.18 6.34
C LEU A 3 14.04 31.65 5.89
N ALA A 4 14.94 31.93 6.84
CA ALA A 4 16.30 32.39 6.57
C ALA A 4 17.07 31.36 5.72
N THR A 5 16.93 30.07 6.02
CA THR A 5 17.49 28.97 5.21
C THR A 5 16.92 28.92 3.79
N ALA A 6 15.65 29.28 3.59
CA ALA A 6 15.07 29.38 2.26
C ALA A 6 15.65 30.57 1.48
N VAL A 7 15.90 31.71 2.15
CA VAL A 7 16.56 32.88 1.53
C VAL A 7 17.97 32.52 1.05
N SER A 8 18.80 31.92 1.92
CA SER A 8 20.12 31.41 1.50
C SER A 8 20.01 30.36 0.39
N GLY A 9 19.01 29.48 0.46
CA GLY A 9 18.75 28.47 -0.58
C GLY A 9 18.41 29.09 -1.93
N TYR A 10 17.58 30.15 -1.97
CA TYR A 10 17.28 30.90 -3.19
C TYR A 10 18.51 31.55 -3.78
N LEU A 11 19.35 32.14 -2.94
CA LEU A 11 20.58 32.79 -3.35
C LEU A 11 21.57 31.78 -3.95
N HIS A 12 21.94 30.74 -3.19
CA HIS A 12 23.01 29.81 -3.58
C HIS A 12 22.60 28.83 -4.67
N ARG A 13 21.36 28.32 -4.64
CA ARG A 13 20.93 27.27 -5.57
C ARG A 13 20.34 27.81 -6.86
N TYR A 14 19.71 28.98 -6.80
CA TYR A 14 18.97 29.54 -7.93
C TYR A 14 19.49 30.91 -8.38
N GLY A 15 20.45 31.52 -7.66
CA GLY A 15 20.96 32.84 -8.00
C GLY A 15 19.93 33.96 -7.81
N VAL A 16 18.95 33.77 -6.92
CA VAL A 16 17.82 34.68 -6.73
C VAL A 16 17.95 35.46 -5.41
N LEU A 17 17.88 36.79 -5.51
CA LEU A 17 17.68 37.66 -4.36
C LEU A 17 16.18 37.79 -4.05
N ALA A 18 15.77 37.31 -2.88
CA ALA A 18 14.37 37.34 -2.44
C ALA A 18 13.87 38.73 -2.00
N GLY A 19 14.78 39.70 -1.83
CA GLY A 19 14.50 41.07 -1.42
C GLY A 19 15.76 41.93 -1.54
N LYS A 20 15.62 43.25 -1.37
CA LYS A 20 16.73 44.22 -1.47
C LYS A 20 16.98 44.96 -0.17
N HIS A 21 15.97 45.15 0.67
CA HIS A 21 16.08 45.80 1.97
C HIS A 21 15.61 44.80 3.03
N ILE A 22 16.58 44.11 3.64
CA ILE A 22 16.34 42.87 4.35
C ILE A 22 16.49 43.10 5.85
N VAL A 23 15.47 42.73 6.62
CA VAL A 23 15.60 42.52 8.06
C VAL A 23 15.72 41.02 8.31
N ILE A 24 16.65 40.63 9.17
CA ILE A 24 16.83 39.24 9.57
C ILE A 24 16.37 39.10 11.02
N PHE A 25 15.51 38.15 11.32
CA PHE A 25 15.14 37.79 12.69
C PHE A 25 15.73 36.42 13.03
N THR A 26 16.36 36.30 14.20
CA THR A 26 16.96 35.03 14.63
C THR A 26 16.94 34.80 16.15
N ASN A 27 16.97 33.52 16.54
CA ASN A 27 17.26 33.05 17.90
C ASN A 27 18.43 32.05 17.95
N ASN A 28 19.21 31.99 16.86
CA ASN A 28 20.34 31.09 16.66
C ASN A 28 21.29 31.63 15.58
N SER A 29 22.41 30.96 15.34
CA SER A 29 23.45 31.42 14.42
C SER A 29 23.05 31.37 12.93
N ILE A 30 21.97 30.67 12.54
CA ILE A 30 21.54 30.58 11.14
C ILE A 30 21.17 31.95 10.57
N GLY A 31 20.62 32.85 11.38
CA GLY A 31 20.35 34.22 10.95
C GLY A 31 21.61 34.98 10.57
N HIS A 32 22.67 34.85 11.38
CA HIS A 32 23.97 35.46 11.10
C HIS A 32 24.65 34.85 9.88
N ARG A 33 24.56 33.52 9.73
CA ARG A 33 25.01 32.83 8.51
C ARG A 33 24.28 33.36 7.26
N THR A 34 22.96 33.52 7.35
CA THR A 34 22.15 34.08 6.25
C THR A 34 22.56 35.52 5.92
N ALA A 35 22.93 36.31 6.93
CA ALA A 35 23.48 37.65 6.73
C ALA A 35 24.84 37.62 6.00
N ALA A 36 25.73 36.70 6.38
CA ALA A 36 27.02 36.50 5.72
C ALA A 36 26.88 36.00 4.27
N ASP A 37 25.81 35.28 3.94
CA ASP A 37 25.48 34.92 2.57
C ASP A 37 25.04 36.15 1.76
N ILE A 38 24.15 36.97 2.34
CA ILE A 38 23.61 38.19 1.71
C ILE A 38 24.69 39.25 1.52
N SER A 39 25.70 39.32 2.40
CA SER A 39 26.79 40.31 2.32
C SER A 39 27.58 40.26 1.01
N LYS A 40 27.55 39.12 0.32
CA LYS A 40 28.22 38.89 -0.97
C LYS A 40 27.41 39.41 -2.17
N THR A 41 26.33 40.14 -1.91
CA THR A 41 25.35 40.59 -2.91
C THR A 41 25.15 42.10 -2.85
N SER A 42 24.33 42.64 -3.74
CA SER A 42 23.96 44.06 -3.75
C SER A 42 22.79 44.41 -2.82
N ALA A 43 22.27 43.45 -2.04
CA ALA A 43 21.16 43.70 -1.12
C ALA A 43 21.66 44.37 0.17
N GLU A 44 20.82 45.22 0.75
CA GLU A 44 21.05 45.90 2.01
C GLU A 44 20.47 45.10 3.17
N ILE A 45 21.29 44.82 4.18
CA ILE A 45 20.82 44.32 5.48
C ILE A 45 20.51 45.53 6.36
N VAL A 46 19.22 45.82 6.55
CA VAL A 46 18.76 46.94 7.37
C VAL A 46 19.16 46.73 8.83
N THR A 47 18.94 45.52 9.36
CA THR A 47 19.42 45.09 10.68
C THR A 47 19.24 43.58 10.88
N ILE A 48 20.09 43.00 11.74
CA ILE A 48 19.89 41.68 12.32
C ILE A 48 19.21 41.86 13.68
N VAL A 49 17.99 41.34 13.83
CA VAL A 49 17.22 41.32 15.07
C VAL A 49 17.47 39.97 15.75
N ASP A 50 18.38 39.96 16.71
CA ASP A 50 18.69 38.77 17.48
C ASP A 50 18.02 38.84 18.85
N SER A 51 17.29 37.78 19.17
CA SER A 51 16.58 37.63 20.43
C SER A 51 17.46 37.21 21.61
N ARG A 52 18.65 36.67 21.33
CA ARG A 52 19.64 36.23 22.31
C ARG A 52 20.30 37.43 22.99
N THR A 53 20.94 37.17 24.12
CA THR A 53 21.96 38.07 24.66
C THR A 53 23.14 38.13 23.68
N GLU A 54 23.85 39.25 23.65
CA GLU A 54 25.02 39.42 22.81
C GLU A 54 25.99 38.24 22.95
N CYS A 55 26.28 37.61 21.82
CA CYS A 55 27.16 36.45 21.72
C CYS A 55 28.11 36.60 20.53
N PHE A 56 29.24 35.88 20.59
CA PHE A 56 30.34 36.01 19.64
C PHE A 56 30.80 34.63 19.14
N GLY A 57 29.83 33.84 18.66
CA GLY A 57 30.11 32.65 17.87
C GLY A 57 30.77 33.00 16.52
N PRO A 58 31.19 31.99 15.73
CA PRO A 58 31.88 32.22 14.46
C PRO A 58 31.09 33.13 13.51
N TRP A 59 29.78 32.87 13.36
CA TRP A 59 28.91 33.62 12.47
C TRP A 59 28.62 35.03 13.00
N GLU A 60 28.41 35.17 14.30
CA GLU A 60 28.15 36.45 14.96
C GLU A 60 29.36 37.39 14.84
N LYS A 61 30.57 36.87 15.05
CA LYS A 61 31.83 37.61 14.83
C LYS A 61 31.97 38.05 13.39
N ALA A 62 31.78 37.13 12.43
CA ALA A 62 31.87 37.44 11.01
C ALA A 62 30.89 38.57 10.61
N THR A 63 29.64 38.52 11.09
CA THR A 63 28.67 39.60 10.82
C THR A 63 29.03 40.93 11.46
N SER A 64 29.65 40.90 12.64
CA SER A 64 30.11 42.09 13.36
C SER A 64 31.29 42.74 12.65
N GLU A 65 32.24 41.96 12.13
CA GLU A 65 33.39 42.43 11.36
C GLU A 65 33.01 43.08 10.03
N ILE A 66 31.96 42.56 9.37
CA ILE A 66 31.39 43.19 8.16
C ILE A 66 30.71 44.53 8.50
N GLY A 67 30.31 44.76 9.75
CA GLY A 67 29.73 46.02 10.22
C GLY A 67 28.21 46.11 10.09
N PHE A 68 27.49 44.98 10.07
CA PHE A 68 26.02 45.02 10.03
C PHE A 68 25.42 45.53 11.35
N PRO A 69 24.33 46.33 11.31
CA PRO A 69 23.63 46.72 12.53
C PRO A 69 22.95 45.51 13.20
N ILE A 70 23.42 45.11 14.38
CA ILE A 70 22.82 44.03 15.18
C ILE A 70 22.05 44.64 16.34
N ARG A 71 20.77 44.25 16.47
CA ARG A 71 19.90 44.56 17.60
C ARG A 71 19.74 43.32 18.45
N TRP A 72 20.63 43.18 19.44
CA TRP A 72 20.56 42.13 20.44
C TRP A 72 19.33 42.26 21.34
N GLN A 73 18.95 41.16 21.98
CA GLN A 73 17.80 41.08 22.88
C GLN A 73 16.55 41.78 22.31
N SER A 74 16.27 41.53 21.03
CA SER A 74 15.19 42.18 20.30
C SER A 74 14.36 41.17 19.51
N THR A 75 13.10 41.53 19.22
CA THR A 75 12.16 40.65 18.52
C THR A 75 11.34 41.44 17.50
N VAL A 76 10.93 40.76 16.43
CA VAL A 76 9.91 41.31 15.53
C VAL A 76 8.53 41.08 16.14
N ARG A 77 7.74 42.16 16.28
CA ARG A 77 6.44 42.15 16.95
C ARG A 77 5.26 42.28 16.02
N ASN A 78 5.45 42.90 14.87
CA ASN A 78 4.40 43.07 13.89
C ASN A 78 5.01 43.34 12.51
N THR A 79 4.21 43.18 11.48
CA THR A 79 4.57 43.50 10.10
C THR A 79 3.49 44.39 9.49
N LYS A 80 3.83 45.15 8.46
CA LYS A 80 2.88 45.92 7.64
C LYS A 80 3.13 45.62 6.18
N GLY A 81 2.05 45.49 5.42
CA GLY A 81 2.07 45.10 4.03
C GLY A 81 0.68 44.71 3.55
N ARG A 82 0.52 44.51 2.23
CA ARG A 82 -0.72 43.96 1.66
C ARG A 82 -0.42 42.77 0.76
N LEU A 83 0.23 43.03 -0.37
CA LEU A 83 0.70 41.98 -1.28
C LEU A 83 2.18 41.66 -1.05
N ASN A 84 2.92 42.60 -0.46
CA ASN A 84 4.32 42.47 -0.09
C ASN A 84 4.52 43.03 1.31
N LEU A 85 5.65 42.70 1.92
CA LEU A 85 6.11 43.31 3.16
C LEU A 85 6.64 44.72 2.86
N ASN A 86 6.31 45.68 3.73
CA ASN A 86 6.79 47.06 3.62
C ASN A 86 7.57 47.48 4.87
N ARG A 87 7.14 47.03 6.05
CA ARG A 87 7.79 47.37 7.33
C ARG A 87 7.68 46.25 8.34
N VAL A 88 8.65 46.21 9.24
CA VAL A 88 8.62 45.38 10.45
C VAL A 88 8.73 46.25 11.69
N LEU A 89 8.00 45.87 12.74
CA LEU A 89 8.09 46.48 14.05
C LEU A 89 9.08 45.69 14.89
N VAL A 90 10.22 46.28 15.21
CA VAL A 90 11.22 45.71 16.11
C VAL A 90 11.00 46.25 17.51
N GLN A 91 11.09 45.38 18.52
CA GLN A 91 10.99 45.74 19.93
C GLN A 91 12.05 45.01 20.75
N SER A 92 12.74 45.73 21.63
CA SER A 92 13.62 45.13 22.64
C SER A 92 12.82 44.22 23.58
N THR A 93 13.45 43.18 24.12
CA THR A 93 12.80 42.20 25.02
C THR A 93 12.30 42.85 26.29
N ASN A 94 13.01 43.85 26.83
CA ASN A 94 12.60 44.68 27.96
C ASN A 94 11.47 45.68 27.61
N GLY A 95 11.10 45.78 26.33
CA GLY A 95 10.01 46.62 25.84
C GLY A 95 10.30 48.11 25.72
N GLN A 96 11.48 48.59 26.14
CA GLN A 96 11.82 50.01 26.19
C GLN A 96 12.06 50.65 24.82
N HIS A 97 12.60 49.89 23.86
CA HIS A 97 12.87 50.38 22.52
C HIS A 97 11.92 49.70 21.53
N ARG A 98 11.24 50.51 20.71
CA ARG A 98 10.25 50.03 19.75
C ARG A 98 10.24 50.93 18.52
N GLU A 99 10.43 50.34 17.36
CA GLU A 99 10.61 51.10 16.11
C GLU A 99 10.07 50.33 14.90
N TRP A 100 9.51 51.06 13.94
CA TRP A 100 9.17 50.52 12.62
C TRP A 100 10.35 50.74 11.67
N LEU A 101 10.82 49.66 11.05
CA LEU A 101 11.87 49.67 10.03
C LEU A 101 11.26 49.36 8.67
N ASP A 102 11.62 50.13 7.64
CA ASP A 102 11.27 49.84 6.25
C ASP A 102 12.08 48.63 5.75
N CYS A 103 11.41 47.66 5.15
CA CYS A 103 12.02 46.49 4.53
C CYS A 103 11.08 45.81 3.55
N ASP A 104 11.63 45.15 2.54
CA ASP A 104 10.86 44.35 1.57
C ASP A 104 10.92 42.84 1.86
N LEU A 105 11.87 42.42 2.70
CA LEU A 105 12.03 41.04 3.13
C LEU A 105 12.31 40.96 4.64
N LEU A 106 11.61 40.03 5.28
CA LEU A 106 11.93 39.52 6.60
C LEU A 106 12.38 38.06 6.45
N ALA A 107 13.66 37.81 6.67
CA ALA A 107 14.25 36.48 6.73
C ALA A 107 14.24 36.00 8.18
N MET A 108 13.54 34.90 8.49
CA MET A 108 13.36 34.43 9.87
C MET A 108 14.02 33.08 10.13
N SER A 109 14.75 32.97 11.23
CA SER A 109 15.24 31.71 11.78
C SER A 109 14.69 31.53 13.20
N GLY A 110 13.81 30.54 13.37
CA GLY A 110 13.29 30.13 14.69
C GLY A 110 13.95 28.86 15.24
N GLY A 111 14.88 28.27 14.49
CA GLY A 111 15.48 26.96 14.75
C GLY A 111 15.21 25.97 13.64
N LEU A 112 15.66 24.73 13.85
CA LEU A 112 15.43 23.60 12.93
C LEU A 112 14.58 22.53 13.61
N SER A 113 13.70 21.89 12.85
CA SER A 113 13.00 20.69 13.29
C SER A 113 13.55 19.48 12.53
N PRO A 114 14.26 18.56 13.22
CA PRO A 114 14.73 17.31 12.66
C PRO A 114 13.62 16.55 11.92
N THR A 115 13.94 16.04 10.72
CA THR A 115 12.99 15.22 9.95
C THR A 115 13.08 13.77 10.42
N ILE A 116 12.21 13.42 11.38
CA ILE A 116 12.23 12.10 12.04
C ILE A 116 11.11 11.16 11.56
N ASN A 117 10.36 11.55 10.51
CA ASN A 117 9.17 10.83 10.06
C ASN A 117 9.43 9.34 9.78
N LEU A 118 10.53 9.02 9.09
CA LEU A 118 10.85 7.64 8.72
C LEU A 118 11.18 6.79 9.95
N SER A 119 11.98 7.32 10.89
CA SER A 119 12.23 6.65 12.17
C SER A 119 10.92 6.42 12.95
N ALA A 120 10.00 7.39 12.96
CA ALA A 120 8.71 7.21 13.62
C ALA A 120 7.82 6.15 12.91
N HIS A 121 8.02 5.90 11.61
CA HIS A 121 7.28 4.86 10.87
C HIS A 121 7.76 3.45 11.20
N THR A 122 8.98 3.29 11.73
CA THR A 122 9.49 1.99 12.20
C THR A 122 9.01 1.63 13.62
N GLY A 123 8.26 2.51 14.27
CA GLY A 123 7.81 2.35 15.66
C GLY A 123 8.57 3.23 16.65
N GLY A 124 9.56 3.99 16.17
CA GLY A 124 10.35 4.91 16.99
C GLY A 124 9.55 6.06 17.58
N LYS A 125 10.03 6.55 18.72
CA LYS A 125 9.46 7.69 19.42
C LYS A 125 10.26 8.95 19.14
N ALA A 126 9.54 10.07 19.16
CA ALA A 126 10.15 11.39 19.16
C ALA A 126 10.56 11.77 20.59
N VAL A 127 11.86 11.89 20.86
CA VAL A 127 12.41 12.28 22.16
C VAL A 127 12.77 13.76 22.13
N TRP A 128 12.29 14.51 23.11
CA TRP A 128 12.63 15.93 23.22
C TRP A 128 14.05 16.12 23.76
N GLU A 129 14.91 16.71 22.96
CA GLU A 129 16.23 17.18 23.37
C GLU A 129 16.08 18.64 23.86
N LYS A 130 16.26 18.84 25.17
CA LYS A 130 15.98 20.12 25.83
C LYS A 130 17.05 21.18 25.55
N SER A 131 18.32 20.80 25.42
CA SER A 131 19.41 21.76 25.23
C SER A 131 19.39 22.42 23.84
N ARG A 132 18.65 21.86 22.88
CA ARG A 132 18.55 22.31 21.49
C ARG A 132 17.15 22.74 21.12
N GLY A 133 16.14 22.25 21.84
CA GLY A 133 14.73 22.58 21.58
C GLY A 133 14.13 21.82 20.41
N VAL A 134 14.52 20.56 20.23
CA VAL A 134 14.12 19.74 19.07
C VAL A 134 13.65 18.36 19.49
N PHE A 135 12.88 17.71 18.62
CA PHE A 135 12.59 16.28 18.75
C PHE A 135 13.57 15.46 17.91
N LEU A 136 14.21 14.48 18.53
CA LEU A 136 15.11 13.51 17.89
C LEU A 136 14.49 12.10 17.90
N PRO A 137 14.97 11.17 17.07
CA PRO A 137 14.65 9.75 17.19
C PRO A 137 15.05 9.20 18.56
N ASP A 138 14.30 8.23 19.08
CA ASP A 138 14.78 7.39 20.17
C ASP A 138 15.76 6.34 19.66
N THR A 139 16.55 5.82 20.59
CA THR A 139 17.27 4.56 20.42
C THR A 139 16.29 3.43 20.70
N HIS A 140 15.83 2.71 19.67
CA HIS A 140 15.01 1.51 19.84
C HIS A 140 15.49 0.41 18.89
N ASP A 141 15.23 -0.84 19.26
CA ASP A 141 15.75 -2.02 18.57
C ASP A 141 15.08 -2.19 17.20
N ASN A 142 15.73 -1.69 16.15
CA ASN A 142 15.34 -1.86 14.76
C ASN A 142 16.56 -1.77 13.82
N ASP A 143 16.35 -2.08 12.53
CA ASP A 143 17.37 -1.97 11.49
C ASP A 143 17.44 -0.55 10.85
N PHE A 144 17.17 0.51 11.63
CA PHE A 144 17.13 1.89 11.14
C PHE A 144 18.11 2.78 11.90
N GLU A 145 19.04 3.38 11.17
CA GLU A 145 20.02 4.32 11.72
C GLU A 145 19.72 5.75 11.27
N ALA A 146 19.64 6.69 12.22
CA ALA A 146 19.47 8.11 11.96
C ALA A 146 20.81 8.84 12.12
N VAL A 147 21.26 9.55 11.07
CA VAL A 147 22.54 10.27 11.07
C VAL A 147 22.37 11.65 10.44
N GLY A 148 23.22 12.60 10.80
CA GLY A 148 23.10 14.00 10.45
C GLY A 148 22.22 14.77 11.45
N LEU A 149 21.76 15.94 11.04
CA LEU A 149 20.86 16.77 11.86
C LEU A 149 19.60 16.03 12.32
N CYS A 150 19.13 15.02 11.57
CA CYS A 150 17.99 14.21 11.99
C CYS A 150 18.32 13.20 13.08
N GLY A 151 19.57 12.74 13.17
CA GLY A 151 20.10 11.89 14.25
C GLY A 151 20.68 12.67 15.43
N GLY A 152 20.82 13.98 15.30
CA GLY A 152 21.29 14.85 16.37
C GLY A 152 22.70 15.42 16.17
N ASP A 153 23.29 15.32 14.99
CA ASP A 153 24.57 15.98 14.73
C ASP A 153 24.41 17.52 14.80
N GLU A 154 25.47 18.24 15.16
CA GLU A 154 25.44 19.69 15.44
C GLU A 154 26.30 20.52 14.49
N SER A 155 27.10 19.87 13.66
CA SER A 155 27.98 20.50 12.69
C SER A 155 28.00 19.69 11.39
N LEU A 156 28.50 20.30 10.30
CA LEU A 156 28.70 19.58 9.04
C LEU A 156 29.78 18.51 9.22
N GLN A 157 30.81 18.80 10.01
CA GLN A 157 31.85 17.84 10.37
C GLN A 157 31.25 16.59 11.04
N ASP A 158 30.38 16.77 12.03
CA ASP A 158 29.73 15.65 12.73
C ASP A 158 28.86 14.84 11.78
N CYS A 159 28.05 15.51 10.95
CA CYS A 159 27.21 14.86 9.94
C CYS A 159 28.02 13.93 9.02
N LEU A 160 29.20 14.40 8.58
CA LEU A 160 30.07 13.66 7.68
C LEU A 160 30.77 12.50 8.37
N VAL A 161 31.31 12.72 9.58
CA VAL A 161 32.01 11.69 10.35
C VAL A 161 31.05 10.60 10.79
N ASN A 162 29.95 10.97 11.44
CA ASN A 162 28.96 10.01 11.92
C ASN A 162 28.31 9.28 10.76
N GLY A 163 28.03 9.97 9.64
CA GLY A 163 27.49 9.35 8.42
C GLY A 163 28.39 8.23 7.91
N TYR A 164 29.69 8.48 7.87
CA TYR A 164 30.67 7.48 7.45
C TYR A 164 30.79 6.31 8.44
N MET A 165 30.95 6.63 9.72
CA MET A 165 31.14 5.64 10.78
C MET A 165 29.93 4.71 10.91
N THR A 166 28.71 5.27 10.91
CA THR A 166 27.48 4.48 10.96
C THR A 166 27.30 3.65 9.70
N GLY A 167 27.60 4.21 8.51
CA GLY A 167 27.59 3.44 7.26
C GLY A 167 28.53 2.23 7.27
N GLN A 168 29.76 2.40 7.78
CA GLN A 168 30.71 1.29 7.95
C GLN A 168 30.23 0.25 8.97
N SER A 169 29.65 0.72 10.08
CA SER A 169 29.07 -0.15 11.10
C SER A 169 27.95 -1.01 10.51
N VAL A 170 26.98 -0.39 9.82
CA VAL A 170 25.85 -1.10 9.19
C VAL A 170 26.35 -2.10 8.14
N ALA A 171 27.29 -1.70 7.28
CA ALA A 171 27.88 -2.61 6.28
C ALA A 171 28.53 -3.84 6.94
N SER A 172 29.26 -3.63 8.04
CA SER A 172 29.90 -4.70 8.80
C SER A 172 28.87 -5.64 9.45
N HIS A 173 27.78 -5.11 10.01
CA HIS A 173 26.67 -5.90 10.57
C HIS A 173 25.96 -6.73 9.50
N LEU A 174 25.89 -6.24 8.26
CA LEU A 174 25.36 -6.98 7.11
C LEU A 174 26.36 -7.98 6.50
N GLY A 175 27.54 -8.15 7.11
CA GLY A 175 28.57 -9.11 6.69
C GLY A 175 29.49 -8.63 5.56
N TYR A 176 29.43 -7.35 5.18
CA TYR A 176 30.38 -6.77 4.24
C TYR A 176 31.69 -6.41 4.95
N GLN A 177 32.82 -6.63 4.28
CA GLN A 177 34.11 -6.16 4.79
C GLN A 177 34.15 -4.63 4.73
N SER A 178 34.32 -3.99 5.89
CA SER A 178 34.57 -2.57 5.95
C SER A 178 35.95 -2.24 5.36
N GLY A 179 35.99 -1.21 4.53
CA GLY A 179 37.25 -0.62 4.09
C GLY A 179 37.98 0.08 5.26
N PRO A 180 39.19 0.62 5.01
CA PRO A 180 39.92 1.38 6.03
C PRO A 180 39.08 2.53 6.61
N SER A 181 39.25 2.78 7.91
CA SER A 181 38.62 3.90 8.60
C SER A 181 39.15 5.22 8.02
N TRP A 182 38.24 6.05 7.53
CA TRP A 182 38.51 7.35 6.91
C TRP A 182 37.30 8.24 7.18
N SER A 183 37.45 9.54 7.38
CA SER A 183 36.29 10.44 7.44
C SER A 183 36.57 11.73 6.70
N PRO A 184 35.54 12.37 6.10
CA PRO A 184 35.71 13.69 5.51
C PRO A 184 36.06 14.74 6.57
N THR A 185 36.81 15.76 6.17
CA THR A 185 37.06 16.97 6.97
C THR A 185 36.40 18.18 6.32
N VAL A 186 35.93 19.11 7.13
CA VAL A 186 35.40 20.40 6.71
C VAL A 186 36.52 21.43 6.75
N ASP A 187 36.87 21.97 5.59
CA ASP A 187 37.83 23.07 5.47
C ASP A 187 37.12 24.43 5.67
N GLY A 188 37.65 25.28 6.55
CA GLY A 188 37.11 26.61 6.82
C GLY A 188 36.01 26.62 7.89
N ASP A 189 35.11 27.60 7.83
CA ASP A 189 34.01 27.74 8.80
C ASP A 189 32.95 26.66 8.60
N ASP A 190 32.55 25.99 9.68
CA ASP A 190 31.51 24.97 9.60
C ASP A 190 30.12 25.63 9.42
N PRO A 191 29.45 25.40 8.27
CA PRO A 191 28.19 26.05 7.95
C PRO A 191 27.02 25.64 8.86
N LEU A 192 27.10 24.48 9.50
CA LEU A 192 26.03 23.96 10.37
C LEU A 192 26.36 24.09 11.85
N ALA A 193 27.63 24.37 12.21
CA ALA A 193 28.02 24.59 13.58
C ALA A 193 27.19 25.70 14.23
N SER A 194 26.45 25.31 15.26
CA SER A 194 25.66 26.20 16.09
C SER A 194 25.75 25.70 17.53
N GLU A 195 26.31 26.53 18.41
CA GLU A 195 26.41 26.20 19.85
C GLU A 195 25.13 26.53 20.63
N ASP A 196 24.15 27.19 19.99
CA ASP A 196 22.99 27.74 20.67
C ASP A 196 21.72 26.91 20.56
N ALA A 197 21.03 26.79 21.69
CA ALA A 197 19.68 26.26 21.81
C ALA A 197 18.69 27.12 21.00
N ALA A 198 18.08 26.56 19.96
CA ALA A 198 17.07 27.27 19.17
C ALA A 198 15.66 27.07 19.74
N LEU A 199 15.44 27.50 20.98
CA LEU A 199 14.15 27.32 21.66
C LEU A 199 13.03 28.14 20.98
N PRO A 200 11.84 27.55 20.72
CA PRO A 200 10.71 28.26 20.14
C PRO A 200 10.31 29.51 20.95
N MET A 201 10.36 30.67 20.29
CA MET A 201 10.08 31.97 20.90
C MET A 201 8.63 32.43 20.72
N LEU A 202 7.70 31.49 20.83
CA LEU A 202 6.28 31.78 20.63
C LEU A 202 5.66 32.40 21.86
N ARG A 203 4.68 33.26 21.62
CA ARG A 203 3.94 33.98 22.65
C ARG A 203 2.45 33.72 22.46
N HIS A 204 1.72 33.69 23.57
CA HIS A 204 0.28 33.80 23.49
C HIS A 204 -0.09 35.11 22.80
N SER A 205 -1.06 35.03 21.90
CA SER A 205 -1.60 36.16 21.18
C SER A 205 -3.08 35.92 20.95
N GLN A 206 -3.88 36.97 21.10
CA GLN A 206 -5.29 36.98 20.67
C GLN A 206 -5.42 37.66 19.30
N ALA A 207 -4.30 38.02 18.65
CA ALA A 207 -4.33 38.59 17.32
C ALA A 207 -4.69 37.53 16.28
N SER A 208 -5.60 37.87 15.38
CA SER A 208 -6.04 37.01 14.27
C SER A 208 -4.95 36.77 13.20
N SER A 209 -3.76 37.37 13.35
CA SER A 209 -2.66 37.28 12.39
C SER A 209 -1.39 36.65 12.99
N ALA A 210 -1.50 36.01 14.15
CA ALA A 210 -0.39 35.30 14.79
C ALA A 210 -0.37 33.83 14.36
N PHE A 211 -0.05 33.58 13.08
CA PHE A 211 -0.12 32.26 12.47
C PHE A 211 0.88 31.26 13.06
N VAL A 212 0.41 30.01 13.16
CA VAL A 212 1.15 28.81 13.60
C VAL A 212 1.19 27.78 12.46
N ASP A 213 0.07 27.62 11.75
CA ASP A 213 -0.03 26.87 10.49
C ASP A 213 -0.47 27.83 9.39
N PHE A 214 0.41 28.07 8.42
CA PHE A 214 0.14 29.01 7.33
C PHE A 214 -0.82 28.44 6.27
N GLN A 215 -0.90 27.12 6.10
CA GLN A 215 -1.71 26.53 5.04
C GLN A 215 -3.18 26.46 5.45
N ASN A 216 -3.43 26.22 6.74
CA ASN A 216 -4.78 26.11 7.30
C ASN A 216 -5.21 27.36 8.09
N ASP A 217 -4.46 28.46 8.01
CA ASP A 217 -4.71 29.72 8.74
C ASP A 217 -4.88 29.54 10.26
N VAL A 218 -4.22 28.55 10.86
CA VAL A 218 -4.29 28.31 12.31
C VAL A 218 -3.43 29.33 13.04
N THR A 219 -3.99 30.00 14.05
CA THR A 219 -3.32 31.04 14.83
C THR A 219 -3.04 30.62 16.27
N ALA A 220 -2.18 31.38 16.95
CA ALA A 220 -1.93 31.21 18.38
C ALA A 220 -3.21 31.40 19.24
N ALA A 221 -4.18 32.18 18.76
CA ALA A 221 -5.46 32.36 19.42
C ALA A 221 -6.29 31.07 19.39
N ASP A 222 -6.28 30.35 18.26
CA ASP A 222 -6.97 29.06 18.10
C ASP A 222 -6.38 27.99 19.01
N MET A 223 -5.04 27.96 19.13
CA MET A 223 -4.35 27.06 20.05
C MET A 223 -4.77 27.31 21.51
N SER A 224 -4.83 28.58 21.94
CA SER A 224 -5.28 28.93 23.28
C SER A 224 -6.79 28.69 23.48
N LEU A 225 -7.62 28.88 22.44
CA LEU A 225 -9.04 28.57 22.48
C LEU A 225 -9.27 27.08 22.71
N ALA A 226 -8.59 26.21 21.96
CA ALA A 226 -8.71 24.76 22.12
C ALA A 226 -8.39 24.30 23.56
N VAL A 227 -7.33 24.85 24.17
CA VAL A 227 -7.00 24.54 25.58
C VAL A 227 -8.08 25.05 26.54
N ARG A 228 -8.63 26.25 26.31
CA ARG A 228 -9.73 26.81 27.12
C ARG A 228 -11.01 25.98 27.04
N GLU A 229 -11.34 25.44 25.87
CA GLU A 229 -12.51 24.59 25.65
C GLU A 229 -12.36 23.17 26.23
N GLY A 230 -11.21 22.86 26.84
CA GLY A 230 -11.00 21.61 27.56
C GLY A 230 -10.26 20.53 26.76
N TYR A 231 -9.82 20.82 25.54
CA TYR A 231 -8.94 19.91 24.82
C TYR A 231 -7.57 19.83 25.51
N ARG A 232 -7.09 18.61 25.74
CA ARG A 232 -5.83 18.34 26.47
C ARG A 232 -4.82 17.59 25.61
N SER A 233 -5.25 16.49 24.99
CA SER A 233 -4.40 15.73 24.08
C SER A 233 -4.02 16.57 22.85
N ILE A 234 -2.75 16.51 22.43
CA ILE A 234 -2.28 17.13 21.19
C ILE A 234 -3.10 16.66 19.98
N GLU A 235 -3.56 15.42 19.99
CA GLU A 235 -4.41 14.85 18.95
C GLU A 235 -5.80 15.50 18.90
N HIS A 236 -6.34 15.93 20.04
CA HIS A 236 -7.59 16.67 20.08
C HIS A 236 -7.41 18.10 19.59
N VAL A 237 -6.35 18.79 20.04
CA VAL A 237 -6.07 20.16 19.59
C VAL A 237 -5.85 20.17 18.08
N LYS A 238 -5.07 19.22 17.53
CA LYS A 238 -4.90 19.03 16.08
C LYS A 238 -6.23 18.91 15.34
N ARG A 239 -7.17 18.08 15.82
CA ARG A 239 -8.46 17.87 15.16
C ARG A 239 -9.39 19.07 15.27
N TYR A 240 -9.33 19.77 16.39
CA TYR A 240 -10.14 20.96 16.63
C TYR A 240 -9.66 22.15 15.79
N THR A 241 -8.35 22.41 15.76
CA THR A 241 -7.78 23.57 15.08
C THR A 241 -7.40 23.30 13.63
N THR A 242 -7.32 22.04 13.20
CA THR A 242 -6.72 21.59 11.93
C THR A 242 -5.20 21.79 11.80
N LEU A 243 -4.51 22.01 12.92
CA LEU A 243 -3.04 22.14 12.96
C LEU A 243 -2.34 20.94 12.30
N GLY A 244 -1.51 21.23 11.30
CA GLY A 244 -0.68 20.24 10.62
C GLY A 244 -1.45 19.26 9.75
N MET A 245 -2.70 19.58 9.39
CA MET A 245 -3.54 18.77 8.50
C MET A 245 -3.47 19.23 7.03
N GLY A 246 -2.64 20.22 6.72
CA GLY A 246 -2.40 20.69 5.35
C GLY A 246 -1.61 19.69 4.50
N THR A 247 -1.37 20.03 3.23
CA THR A 247 -0.55 19.20 2.33
C THR A 247 0.92 19.13 2.74
N ASP A 248 1.38 20.11 3.53
CA ASP A 248 2.71 20.09 4.13
C ASP A 248 2.83 19.11 5.31
N GLN A 249 1.70 18.65 5.86
CA GLN A 249 1.60 17.79 7.05
C GLN A 249 2.25 18.41 8.30
N GLY A 250 2.17 19.74 8.44
CA GLY A 250 2.61 20.46 9.64
C GLY A 250 4.12 20.53 9.84
N LYS A 251 4.90 20.38 8.75
CA LYS A 251 6.38 20.47 8.77
C LYS A 251 6.89 21.80 9.32
N LEU A 252 6.11 22.88 9.18
CA LEU A 252 6.47 24.21 9.68
C LEU A 252 5.79 24.57 11.01
N GLY A 253 4.61 24.00 11.29
CA GLY A 253 3.73 24.47 12.37
C GLY A 253 3.64 23.56 13.59
N ASN A 254 3.92 22.26 13.49
CA ASN A 254 3.60 21.31 14.56
C ASN A 254 4.37 21.57 15.85
N VAL A 255 5.69 21.72 15.79
CA VAL A 255 6.52 22.00 16.98
C VAL A 255 6.11 23.32 17.62
N ASN A 256 5.78 24.32 16.79
CA ASN A 256 5.29 25.62 17.24
C ASN A 256 3.95 25.49 17.99
N GLY A 257 3.01 24.69 17.46
CA GLY A 257 1.75 24.42 18.12
C GLY A 257 1.91 23.66 19.44
N ILE A 258 2.81 22.68 19.50
CA ILE A 258 3.13 21.92 20.72
C ILE A 258 3.66 22.88 21.80
N ASP A 259 4.61 23.76 21.46
CA ASP A 259 5.16 24.75 22.41
C ASP A 259 4.09 25.71 22.94
N LEU A 260 3.17 26.19 22.08
CA LEU A 260 2.06 27.03 22.51
C LEU A 260 1.10 26.31 23.46
N ILE A 261 0.79 25.04 23.20
CA ILE A 261 -0.04 24.22 24.11
C ILE A 261 0.69 24.01 25.44
N ALA A 262 1.97 23.68 25.41
CA ALA A 262 2.80 23.49 26.60
C ALA A 262 2.78 24.74 27.48
N LYS A 263 3.01 25.92 26.88
CA LYS A 263 2.93 27.23 27.56
C LYS A 263 1.53 27.51 28.12
N SER A 264 0.46 27.26 27.35
CA SER A 264 -0.92 27.45 27.81
C SER A 264 -1.30 26.54 28.99
N ARG A 265 -0.64 25.38 29.12
CA ARG A 265 -0.89 24.40 30.20
C ARG A 265 0.07 24.52 31.38
N GLY A 266 1.14 25.30 31.25
CA GLY A 266 2.21 25.36 32.25
C GLY A 266 3.03 24.06 32.33
N GLU A 267 3.14 23.33 31.22
CA GLU A 267 3.82 22.03 31.13
C GLU A 267 5.08 22.14 30.25
N ALA A 268 5.96 21.13 30.33
CA ALA A 268 7.10 21.03 29.43
C ALA A 268 6.69 20.45 28.07
N VAL A 269 7.38 20.84 26.99
CA VAL A 269 7.09 20.43 25.60
C VAL A 269 6.99 18.90 25.44
N HIS A 270 7.89 18.14 26.09
CA HIS A 270 7.90 16.68 26.03
C HIS A 270 6.67 16.01 26.68
N GLN A 271 5.95 16.71 27.57
CA GLN A 271 4.74 16.20 28.22
C GLN A 271 3.50 16.32 27.31
N VAL A 272 3.51 17.27 26.38
CA VAL A 272 2.45 17.41 25.37
C VAL A 272 2.57 16.29 24.32
N GLY A 273 3.80 15.95 23.95
CA GLY A 273 4.11 14.94 22.94
C GLY A 273 3.86 15.41 21.51
N THR A 274 4.31 14.60 20.55
CA THR A 274 4.06 14.85 19.13
C THR A 274 2.74 14.20 18.68
N THR A 275 2.21 14.67 17.55
CA THR A 275 1.14 13.94 16.87
C THR A 275 1.72 12.74 16.13
N ARG A 276 0.91 11.72 15.89
CA ARG A 276 1.36 10.52 15.16
C ARG A 276 1.87 10.84 13.75
N PHE A 277 3.08 10.38 13.44
CA PHE A 277 3.64 10.38 12.09
C PHE A 277 3.03 9.26 11.25
N ARG A 278 2.68 9.53 9.99
CA ARG A 278 2.05 8.55 9.08
C ARG A 278 2.70 8.57 7.69
N PRO A 279 2.77 7.42 7.00
CA PRO A 279 3.02 7.40 5.57
C PRO A 279 1.86 8.02 4.79
N PRO A 280 2.11 8.59 3.59
CA PRO A 280 3.43 8.85 3.03
C PRO A 280 4.04 10.16 3.59
N VAL A 281 5.37 10.28 3.64
CA VAL A 281 6.07 11.50 4.15
C VAL A 281 5.79 12.73 3.27
N VAL A 282 5.67 12.48 1.97
CA VAL A 282 5.24 13.42 0.95
C VAL A 282 4.08 12.79 0.17
N PRO A 283 3.09 13.57 -0.30
CA PRO A 283 2.01 13.02 -1.10
C PRO A 283 2.52 12.26 -2.34
N THR A 284 2.00 11.04 -2.54
CA THR A 284 2.30 10.19 -3.70
C THR A 284 1.03 10.02 -4.53
N SER A 285 1.15 10.10 -5.86
CA SER A 285 0.01 9.93 -6.75
C SER A 285 -0.58 8.52 -6.65
N MET A 286 -1.91 8.40 -6.73
CA MET A 286 -2.58 7.09 -6.72
C MET A 286 -2.14 6.21 -7.90
N SER A 287 -1.84 6.79 -9.06
CA SER A 287 -1.34 6.04 -10.23
C SER A 287 0.03 5.43 -10.01
N ALA A 288 0.93 6.12 -9.29
CA ALA A 288 2.23 5.54 -8.93
C ALA A 288 2.08 4.36 -7.97
N ILE A 289 1.09 4.39 -7.08
CA ILE A 289 0.78 3.27 -6.17
C ILE A 289 0.12 2.11 -6.93
N ALA A 290 -0.80 2.41 -7.84
CA ALA A 290 -1.55 1.40 -8.59
C ALA A 290 -0.66 0.60 -9.57
N GLY A 291 0.44 1.18 -10.05
CA GLY A 291 1.33 0.52 -11.00
C GLY A 291 0.70 0.40 -12.38
N LEU A 292 0.82 -0.78 -13.00
CA LEU A 292 0.27 -1.03 -14.34
C LEU A 292 -1.22 -1.35 -14.26
N LEU A 293 -2.04 -0.44 -14.80
CA LEU A 293 -3.49 -0.58 -14.92
C LEU A 293 -3.88 -1.11 -16.31
N ASP A 294 -3.47 -2.34 -16.61
CA ASP A 294 -3.84 -3.07 -17.84
C ASP A 294 -4.86 -4.17 -17.48
N GLU A 295 -5.96 -4.27 -18.23
CA GLU A 295 -7.06 -5.21 -17.94
C GLU A 295 -6.58 -6.67 -17.93
N HIS A 296 -5.60 -7.03 -18.77
CA HIS A 296 -5.03 -8.38 -18.80
C HIS A 296 -4.15 -8.68 -17.58
N VAL A 297 -3.70 -7.65 -16.86
CA VAL A 297 -2.88 -7.76 -15.65
C VAL A 297 -3.76 -7.69 -14.40
N THR A 298 -4.77 -6.82 -14.40
CA THR A 298 -5.66 -6.63 -13.24
C THR A 298 -6.76 -7.68 -13.16
N HIS A 299 -7.13 -8.30 -14.29
CA HIS A 299 -8.17 -9.33 -14.37
C HIS A 299 -7.69 -10.49 -15.26
N PRO A 300 -6.90 -11.45 -14.72
CA PRO A 300 -6.42 -12.57 -15.50
C PRO A 300 -7.59 -13.42 -16.01
N MET A 301 -7.63 -13.61 -17.34
CA MET A 301 -8.68 -14.36 -18.03
C MET A 301 -8.18 -15.75 -18.43
N ARG A 302 -8.98 -16.77 -18.15
CA ARG A 302 -8.72 -18.18 -18.47
C ARG A 302 -9.65 -18.64 -19.58
N ARG A 303 -9.09 -19.40 -20.52
CA ARG A 303 -9.76 -19.87 -21.74
C ARG A 303 -9.60 -21.38 -21.86
N THR A 304 -10.66 -22.07 -22.26
CA THR A 304 -10.63 -23.52 -22.49
C THR A 304 -9.95 -23.84 -23.83
N ALA A 305 -9.59 -25.11 -24.05
CA ALA A 305 -8.96 -25.54 -25.31
C ALA A 305 -9.84 -25.26 -26.55
N ALA A 306 -11.16 -25.29 -26.40
CA ALA A 306 -12.11 -25.02 -27.49
C ALA A 306 -12.49 -23.54 -27.65
N HIS A 307 -11.82 -22.62 -26.94
CA HIS A 307 -12.21 -21.20 -26.90
C HIS A 307 -12.34 -20.55 -28.28
N ARG A 308 -11.39 -20.80 -29.18
CA ARG A 308 -11.43 -20.29 -30.57
C ARG A 308 -12.68 -20.77 -31.32
N LEU A 309 -13.07 -22.03 -31.15
CA LEU A 309 -14.25 -22.60 -31.80
C LEU A 309 -15.54 -21.98 -31.26
N HIS A 310 -15.56 -21.62 -29.97
CA HIS A 310 -16.67 -20.91 -29.37
C HIS A 310 -16.82 -19.49 -29.95
N GLU A 311 -15.71 -18.76 -30.12
CA GLU A 311 -15.71 -17.45 -30.79
C GLU A 311 -16.27 -17.56 -32.22
N GLU A 312 -15.81 -18.55 -32.99
CA GLU A 312 -16.28 -18.81 -34.36
C GLU A 312 -17.76 -19.20 -34.44
N ALA A 313 -18.27 -19.88 -33.40
CA ALA A 313 -19.67 -20.26 -33.28
C ALA A 313 -20.59 -19.13 -32.78
N GLY A 314 -20.05 -17.92 -32.53
CA GLY A 314 -20.83 -16.78 -32.06
C GLY A 314 -21.16 -16.83 -30.57
N ALA A 315 -20.24 -17.36 -29.75
CA ALA A 315 -20.40 -17.41 -28.31
C ALA A 315 -20.59 -16.01 -27.68
N VAL A 316 -21.57 -15.91 -26.80
CA VAL A 316 -21.71 -14.81 -25.84
C VAL A 316 -21.03 -15.21 -24.55
N TRP A 317 -20.22 -14.32 -23.98
CA TRP A 317 -19.31 -14.67 -22.89
C TRP A 317 -19.81 -14.20 -21.52
N ILE A 318 -19.61 -15.05 -20.51
CA ILE A 318 -19.76 -14.71 -19.09
C ILE A 318 -18.48 -15.04 -18.32
N ASN A 319 -18.18 -14.23 -17.30
CA ASN A 319 -17.09 -14.49 -16.36
C ASN A 319 -17.55 -15.45 -15.25
N ALA A 320 -16.96 -16.64 -15.21
CA ALA A 320 -17.11 -17.62 -14.14
C ALA A 320 -15.83 -17.67 -13.30
N GLY A 321 -15.70 -16.75 -12.35
CA GLY A 321 -14.42 -16.45 -11.72
C GLY A 321 -13.45 -15.90 -12.78
N ALA A 322 -12.26 -16.49 -12.89
CA ALA A 322 -11.29 -16.12 -13.93
C ALA A 322 -11.60 -16.75 -15.30
N TRP A 323 -12.53 -17.70 -15.40
CA TRP A 323 -12.84 -18.37 -16.68
C TRP A 323 -13.83 -17.59 -17.53
N LEU A 324 -13.54 -17.50 -18.83
CA LEU A 324 -14.49 -17.04 -19.82
C LEU A 324 -15.29 -18.22 -20.36
N ARG A 325 -16.61 -18.26 -20.12
CA ARG A 325 -17.50 -19.35 -20.52
C ARG A 325 -18.55 -18.87 -21.51
N ALA A 326 -18.89 -19.70 -22.48
CA ALA A 326 -20.00 -19.43 -23.38
C ALA A 326 -21.32 -19.56 -22.59
N GLU A 327 -22.10 -18.48 -22.56
CA GLU A 327 -23.45 -18.45 -22.02
C GLU A 327 -24.46 -19.02 -23.03
N CYS A 328 -24.31 -18.64 -24.30
CA CYS A 328 -25.07 -19.16 -25.44
C CYS A 328 -24.32 -18.89 -26.75
N TYR A 329 -24.78 -19.46 -27.86
CA TYR A 329 -24.23 -19.28 -29.21
C TYR A 329 -25.29 -18.64 -30.13
N MET A 330 -25.10 -17.37 -30.47
CA MET A 330 -26.06 -16.60 -31.26
C MET A 330 -25.93 -16.89 -32.76
N ARG A 331 -27.07 -17.03 -33.45
CA ARG A 331 -27.11 -16.99 -34.92
C ARG A 331 -27.38 -15.56 -35.41
N PRO A 332 -27.02 -15.23 -36.67
CA PRO A 332 -27.31 -13.90 -37.23
C PRO A 332 -28.80 -13.54 -37.09
N GLY A 333 -29.08 -12.42 -36.43
CA GLY A 333 -30.43 -11.90 -36.22
C GLY A 333 -31.16 -12.40 -34.98
N GLU A 334 -30.56 -13.27 -34.15
CA GLU A 334 -31.12 -13.68 -32.86
C GLU A 334 -30.69 -12.76 -31.72
N SER A 335 -31.57 -12.59 -30.73
CA SER A 335 -31.21 -12.14 -29.38
C SER A 335 -30.66 -13.29 -28.53
N ALA A 336 -29.95 -12.98 -27.45
CA ALA A 336 -29.42 -13.99 -26.52
C ALA A 336 -30.53 -14.92 -25.96
N GLN A 337 -31.69 -14.35 -25.61
CA GLN A 337 -32.82 -15.14 -25.09
C GLN A 337 -33.39 -16.11 -26.15
N GLU A 338 -33.47 -15.70 -27.41
CA GLU A 338 -33.91 -16.56 -28.52
C GLU A 338 -32.90 -17.69 -28.77
N ALA A 339 -31.60 -17.38 -28.73
CA ALA A 339 -30.53 -18.38 -28.83
C ALA A 339 -30.62 -19.43 -27.71
N VAL A 340 -30.76 -19.00 -26.45
CA VAL A 340 -30.96 -19.90 -25.29
C VAL A 340 -32.22 -20.77 -25.47
N ASN A 341 -33.35 -20.18 -25.85
CA ASN A 341 -34.59 -20.93 -26.07
C ASN A 341 -34.43 -22.01 -27.15
N ARG A 342 -33.77 -21.66 -28.26
CA ARG A 342 -33.45 -22.59 -29.35
C ARG A 342 -32.53 -23.72 -28.87
N GLU A 343 -31.47 -23.40 -28.13
CA GLU A 343 -30.51 -24.38 -27.62
C GLU A 343 -31.16 -25.37 -26.66
N VAL A 344 -31.96 -24.89 -25.70
CA VAL A 344 -32.71 -25.74 -24.77
C VAL A 344 -33.62 -26.72 -25.52
N ILE A 345 -34.39 -26.22 -26.50
CA ILE A 345 -35.27 -27.07 -27.32
C ILE A 345 -34.45 -28.08 -28.14
N SER A 346 -33.32 -27.65 -28.71
CA SER A 346 -32.46 -28.50 -29.54
C SER A 346 -31.86 -29.65 -28.74
N VAL A 347 -31.37 -29.39 -27.53
CA VAL A 347 -30.84 -30.41 -26.62
C VAL A 347 -31.92 -31.41 -26.23
N ARG A 348 -33.09 -30.95 -25.77
CA ARG A 348 -34.16 -31.84 -25.28
C ARG A 348 -34.84 -32.65 -26.39
N LYS A 349 -34.97 -32.10 -27.60
CA LYS A 349 -35.57 -32.81 -28.74
C LYS A 349 -34.56 -33.66 -29.52
N ASN A 350 -33.27 -33.39 -29.38
CA ASN A 350 -32.24 -34.01 -30.20
C ASN A 350 -30.94 -34.26 -29.42
N VAL A 351 -29.94 -33.40 -29.60
CA VAL A 351 -28.61 -33.48 -28.98
C VAL A 351 -27.95 -32.11 -29.04
N GLY A 352 -27.13 -31.78 -28.04
CA GLY A 352 -26.23 -30.63 -28.05
C GLY A 352 -24.94 -30.91 -27.28
N LEU A 353 -23.99 -30.00 -27.43
CA LEU A 353 -22.67 -30.03 -26.79
C LEU A 353 -22.53 -28.83 -25.87
N ALA A 354 -21.92 -29.04 -24.71
CA ALA A 354 -21.54 -27.97 -23.78
C ALA A 354 -20.10 -28.16 -23.31
N ASP A 355 -19.34 -27.06 -23.30
CA ASP A 355 -18.00 -27.03 -22.71
C ASP A 355 -18.13 -26.88 -21.19
N VAL A 356 -17.75 -27.95 -20.48
CA VAL A 356 -17.73 -28.00 -19.02
C VAL A 356 -16.31 -28.24 -18.49
N ALA A 357 -15.30 -27.94 -19.31
CA ALA A 357 -13.89 -28.07 -18.93
C ALA A 357 -13.51 -27.19 -17.75
N THR A 358 -14.29 -26.15 -17.45
CA THR A 358 -14.03 -25.22 -16.35
C THR A 358 -14.39 -25.76 -14.97
N LEU A 359 -15.08 -26.91 -14.85
CA LEU A 359 -15.36 -27.53 -13.56
C LEU A 359 -14.04 -27.90 -12.86
N GLY A 360 -13.98 -27.70 -11.54
CA GLY A 360 -12.83 -28.12 -10.77
C GLY A 360 -12.70 -29.63 -10.77
N LYS A 361 -11.47 -30.15 -10.85
CA LYS A 361 -11.20 -31.59 -10.90
C LYS A 361 -10.02 -31.92 -10.01
N PHE A 362 -10.18 -32.90 -9.14
CA PHE A 362 -9.15 -33.38 -8.23
C PHE A 362 -9.04 -34.90 -8.30
N GLU A 363 -7.84 -35.42 -8.52
CA GLU A 363 -7.58 -36.83 -8.24
C GLU A 363 -7.34 -36.97 -6.73
N ILE A 364 -8.17 -37.77 -6.06
CA ILE A 364 -8.03 -38.13 -4.65
C ILE A 364 -7.48 -39.55 -4.60
N VAL A 365 -6.24 -39.69 -4.15
CA VAL A 365 -5.47 -40.94 -4.24
C VAL A 365 -4.89 -41.32 -2.88
N GLY A 366 -4.96 -42.59 -2.54
CA GLY A 366 -4.33 -43.14 -1.33
C GLY A 366 -5.30 -44.00 -0.51
N PRO A 367 -4.78 -44.86 0.38
CA PRO A 367 -5.56 -45.90 1.05
C PRO A 367 -6.69 -45.35 1.94
N ASP A 368 -6.59 -44.09 2.38
CA ASP A 368 -7.59 -43.45 3.24
C ASP A 368 -8.57 -42.55 2.47
N SER A 369 -8.53 -42.56 1.12
CA SER A 369 -9.34 -41.67 0.28
C SER A 369 -10.84 -41.82 0.52
N MET A 370 -11.33 -43.05 0.72
CA MET A 370 -12.75 -43.26 1.03
C MET A 370 -13.14 -42.64 2.38
N THR A 371 -12.31 -42.82 3.40
CA THR A 371 -12.51 -42.22 4.74
C THR A 371 -12.50 -40.70 4.66
N PHE A 372 -11.61 -40.13 3.85
CA PHE A 372 -11.57 -38.70 3.62
C PHE A 372 -12.85 -38.19 2.95
N LEU A 373 -13.33 -38.85 1.88
CA LEU A 373 -14.55 -38.47 1.18
C LEU A 373 -15.80 -38.56 2.07
N GLU A 374 -15.90 -39.56 2.95
CA GLU A 374 -16.97 -39.66 3.97
C GLU A 374 -16.98 -38.51 4.98
N ARG A 375 -15.85 -37.83 5.19
CA ARG A 375 -15.76 -36.65 6.06
C ARG A 375 -16.04 -35.35 5.32
N ILE A 376 -15.73 -35.30 4.03
CA ILE A 376 -15.91 -34.11 3.18
C ILE A 376 -17.37 -33.97 2.73
N TYR A 377 -18.01 -35.07 2.35
CA TYR A 377 -19.37 -35.06 1.84
C TYR A 377 -20.41 -35.38 2.92
N SER A 378 -21.59 -34.78 2.79
CA SER A 378 -22.70 -34.99 3.74
C SER A 378 -23.42 -36.33 3.57
N ASN A 379 -23.29 -36.99 2.42
CA ASN A 379 -23.94 -38.25 2.10
C ASN A 379 -22.97 -39.44 2.14
N ASN A 380 -23.53 -40.65 2.26
CA ASN A 380 -22.74 -41.88 2.25
C ASN A 380 -22.03 -42.07 0.90
N PHE A 381 -20.72 -42.22 0.92
CA PHE A 381 -19.77 -42.58 -0.14
C PHE A 381 -19.21 -44.00 -0.01
N SER A 382 -19.23 -44.62 1.17
CA SER A 382 -18.64 -45.95 1.47
C SER A 382 -19.13 -47.07 0.54
N SER A 383 -20.39 -46.99 0.09
CA SER A 383 -21.01 -47.93 -0.87
C SER A 383 -20.70 -47.67 -2.34
N LEU A 384 -19.91 -46.64 -2.68
CA LEU A 384 -19.60 -46.29 -4.06
C LEU A 384 -18.72 -47.37 -4.71
N ALA A 385 -19.28 -48.09 -5.67
CA ALA A 385 -18.59 -49.11 -6.44
C ALA A 385 -17.53 -48.49 -7.39
N ILE A 386 -16.50 -49.27 -7.74
CA ILE A 386 -15.55 -48.88 -8.79
C ILE A 386 -16.31 -48.72 -10.12
N SER A 387 -15.87 -47.76 -10.94
CA SER A 387 -16.48 -47.38 -12.22
C SER A 387 -17.89 -46.79 -12.08
N LYS A 388 -18.20 -46.23 -10.90
CA LYS A 388 -19.41 -45.46 -10.62
C LYS A 388 -19.08 -44.09 -10.04
N GLY A 389 -19.96 -43.14 -10.30
CA GLY A 389 -19.98 -41.81 -9.70
C GLY A 389 -21.12 -41.63 -8.70
N ARG A 390 -20.97 -40.65 -7.83
CA ARG A 390 -21.99 -40.21 -6.88
C ARG A 390 -21.92 -38.70 -6.73
N TYR A 391 -23.08 -38.05 -6.82
CA TYR A 391 -23.23 -36.64 -6.45
C TYR A 391 -23.14 -36.49 -4.93
N GLY A 392 -22.45 -35.46 -4.47
CA GLY A 392 -22.32 -35.13 -3.06
C GLY A 392 -22.38 -33.64 -2.80
N LEU A 393 -22.81 -33.28 -1.60
CA LEU A 393 -22.81 -31.92 -1.06
C LEU A 393 -21.69 -31.79 -0.03
N MET A 394 -20.84 -30.78 -0.18
CA MET A 394 -19.86 -30.38 0.82
C MET A 394 -20.50 -29.31 1.70
N LEU A 395 -20.42 -29.47 3.01
CA LEU A 395 -20.98 -28.50 3.96
C LEU A 395 -19.87 -27.82 4.76
N ARG A 396 -20.08 -26.56 5.10
CA ARG A 396 -19.32 -25.86 6.12
C ARG A 396 -19.63 -26.45 7.50
N GLU A 397 -18.78 -26.13 8.49
CA GLU A 397 -18.97 -26.58 9.88
C GLU A 397 -20.30 -26.12 10.50
N ASP A 398 -20.91 -25.05 9.97
CA ASP A 398 -22.24 -24.55 10.39
C ASP A 398 -23.41 -25.24 9.66
N GLY A 399 -23.14 -26.24 8.83
CA GLY A 399 -24.14 -27.02 8.08
C GLY A 399 -24.63 -26.37 6.79
N MET A 400 -24.10 -25.19 6.40
CA MET A 400 -24.47 -24.54 5.15
C MET A 400 -23.74 -25.16 3.96
N VAL A 401 -24.40 -25.22 2.80
CA VAL A 401 -23.78 -25.72 1.57
C VAL A 401 -22.56 -24.88 1.22
N TYR A 402 -21.43 -25.56 1.05
CA TYR A 402 -20.17 -24.96 0.66
C TYR A 402 -19.91 -25.11 -0.83
N ASP A 403 -19.98 -26.35 -1.32
CA ASP A 403 -19.83 -26.72 -2.73
C ASP A 403 -20.50 -28.07 -3.00
N ASP A 404 -20.50 -28.50 -4.24
CA ASP A 404 -21.10 -29.75 -4.67
C ASP A 404 -20.42 -30.31 -5.91
N GLY A 405 -20.75 -31.55 -6.23
CA GLY A 405 -20.32 -32.14 -7.49
C GLY A 405 -20.39 -33.65 -7.49
N VAL A 406 -19.97 -34.25 -8.61
CA VAL A 406 -19.90 -35.70 -8.78
C VAL A 406 -18.49 -36.16 -8.50
N THR A 407 -18.35 -37.15 -7.63
CA THR A 407 -17.09 -37.88 -7.43
C THR A 407 -17.20 -39.29 -7.98
N SER A 408 -16.25 -39.66 -8.83
CA SER A 408 -16.18 -40.93 -9.54
C SER A 408 -15.08 -41.81 -8.99
N ARG A 409 -15.39 -43.07 -8.65
CA ARG A 409 -14.39 -44.03 -8.17
C ARG A 409 -13.75 -44.76 -9.35
N LEU A 410 -12.51 -44.39 -9.68
CA LEU A 410 -11.77 -44.94 -10.82
C LEU A 410 -11.03 -46.23 -10.48
N GLY A 411 -10.63 -46.40 -9.22
CA GLY A 411 -9.98 -47.59 -8.70
C GLY A 411 -10.30 -47.82 -7.23
N LYS A 412 -9.62 -48.78 -6.60
CA LYS A 412 -9.85 -49.10 -5.17
C LYS A 412 -9.67 -47.85 -4.29
N ASP A 413 -8.57 -47.15 -4.48
CA ASP A 413 -8.10 -46.02 -3.66
C ASP A 413 -7.83 -44.77 -4.53
N HIS A 414 -8.61 -44.63 -5.62
CA HIS A 414 -8.44 -43.58 -6.62
C HIS A 414 -9.80 -43.06 -7.08
N PHE A 415 -10.02 -41.76 -6.84
CA PHE A 415 -11.25 -41.06 -7.16
C PHE A 415 -10.97 -39.79 -7.96
N LEU A 416 -11.87 -39.44 -8.87
CA LEU A 416 -11.91 -38.14 -9.52
C LEU A 416 -13.08 -37.36 -8.95
N MET A 417 -12.79 -36.31 -8.19
CA MET A 417 -13.77 -35.40 -7.61
C MET A 417 -13.94 -34.18 -8.52
N ASN A 418 -15.18 -33.84 -8.83
CA ASN A 418 -15.53 -32.59 -9.50
C ASN A 418 -16.14 -31.59 -8.52
N THR A 419 -15.88 -30.31 -8.74
CA THR A 419 -16.45 -29.16 -7.98
C THR A 419 -16.96 -28.08 -8.92
N THR A 420 -17.65 -27.08 -8.36
CA THR A 420 -18.07 -25.92 -9.15
C THR A 420 -16.88 -25.13 -9.70
N THR A 421 -17.07 -24.47 -10.85
CA THR A 421 -16.02 -23.68 -11.51
C THR A 421 -15.47 -22.56 -10.64
N ALA A 422 -16.35 -21.78 -10.02
CA ALA A 422 -15.95 -20.58 -9.28
C ALA A 422 -15.26 -20.92 -7.95
N ASN A 423 -15.62 -22.06 -7.33
CA ASN A 423 -15.16 -22.41 -5.99
C ASN A 423 -13.99 -23.41 -5.99
N THR A 424 -13.49 -23.81 -7.16
CA THR A 424 -12.44 -24.83 -7.31
C THR A 424 -11.24 -24.56 -6.41
N HIS A 425 -10.72 -23.33 -6.40
CA HIS A 425 -9.55 -22.98 -5.60
C HIS A 425 -9.82 -23.06 -4.10
N SER A 426 -10.94 -22.46 -3.64
CA SER A 426 -11.29 -22.45 -2.23
C SER A 426 -11.57 -23.85 -1.69
N VAL A 427 -12.21 -24.73 -2.47
CA VAL A 427 -12.40 -26.14 -2.09
C VAL A 427 -11.07 -26.89 -1.97
N PHE A 428 -10.12 -26.64 -2.88
CA PHE A 428 -8.78 -27.24 -2.80
C PHE A 428 -8.03 -26.81 -1.53
N GLU A 429 -8.01 -25.50 -1.24
CA GLU A 429 -7.38 -24.97 -0.03
C GLU A 429 -8.02 -25.53 1.23
N TRP A 430 -9.36 -25.57 1.28
CA TRP A 430 -10.10 -26.11 2.40
C TRP A 430 -9.79 -27.59 2.66
N MET A 431 -9.83 -28.42 1.62
CA MET A 431 -9.49 -29.84 1.73
C MET A 431 -8.04 -30.07 2.15
N THR A 432 -7.10 -29.28 1.60
CA THR A 432 -5.68 -29.35 1.94
C THR A 432 -5.44 -28.95 3.40
N GLN A 433 -6.03 -27.84 3.84
CA GLN A 433 -5.96 -27.38 5.22
C GLN A 433 -6.48 -28.45 6.19
N LEU A 434 -7.59 -29.13 5.86
CA LEU A 434 -8.13 -30.21 6.69
C LEU A 434 -7.15 -31.38 6.83
N LEU A 435 -6.51 -31.80 5.74
CA LEU A 435 -5.48 -32.84 5.78
C LEU A 435 -4.26 -32.39 6.59
N GLU A 436 -3.79 -31.16 6.43
CA GLU A 436 -2.59 -30.66 7.13
C GLU A 436 -2.83 -30.42 8.62
N THR A 437 -4.01 -29.92 9.00
CA THR A 437 -4.24 -29.38 10.36
C THR A 437 -5.16 -30.23 11.22
N ARG A 438 -6.05 -31.04 10.63
CA ARG A 438 -7.07 -31.81 11.39
C ARG A 438 -6.92 -33.31 11.20
N TRP A 439 -6.56 -33.76 10.02
CA TRP A 439 -6.53 -35.17 9.62
C TRP A 439 -5.17 -35.60 9.09
N ASN A 440 -4.10 -35.08 9.69
CA ASN A 440 -2.69 -35.27 9.29
C ASN A 440 -2.16 -36.71 9.38
N THR A 441 -2.97 -37.65 9.85
CA THR A 441 -2.68 -39.08 9.86
C THR A 441 -3.28 -39.83 8.67
N LEU A 442 -4.20 -39.22 7.91
CA LEU A 442 -4.78 -39.84 6.71
C LEU A 442 -3.74 -39.84 5.58
N LYS A 443 -3.59 -41.00 4.94
CA LYS A 443 -2.73 -41.18 3.77
C LYS A 443 -3.54 -40.90 2.50
N VAL A 444 -3.72 -39.62 2.21
CA VAL A 444 -4.45 -39.13 1.03
C VAL A 444 -3.64 -38.03 0.35
N ALA A 445 -3.55 -38.10 -0.97
CA ALA A 445 -3.04 -37.04 -1.82
C ALA A 445 -4.21 -36.44 -2.61
N ILE A 446 -4.26 -35.11 -2.67
CA ILE A 446 -5.20 -34.35 -3.48
C ILE A 446 -4.38 -33.73 -4.62
N VAL A 447 -4.62 -34.18 -5.85
CA VAL A 447 -3.90 -33.68 -7.02
C VAL A 447 -4.87 -32.85 -7.87
N PRO A 448 -4.70 -31.52 -7.96
CA PRO A 448 -5.52 -30.71 -8.84
C PRO A 448 -5.20 -31.07 -10.29
N VAL A 449 -6.24 -31.47 -11.03
CA VAL A 449 -6.17 -31.87 -12.45
C VAL A 449 -7.20 -31.10 -13.29
N THR A 450 -7.73 -29.99 -12.77
CA THR A 450 -8.71 -29.12 -13.45
C THR A 450 -8.26 -28.80 -14.88
N ASP A 451 -7.00 -28.40 -15.04
CA ASP A 451 -6.44 -27.91 -16.31
C ASP A 451 -5.86 -29.03 -17.16
N GLN A 452 -5.71 -30.23 -16.60
CA GLN A 452 -5.21 -31.40 -17.32
C GLN A 452 -6.26 -31.97 -18.28
N TRP A 453 -7.55 -31.74 -18.00
CA TRP A 453 -8.66 -32.36 -18.70
C TRP A 453 -9.57 -31.31 -19.33
N PHE A 454 -9.72 -31.39 -20.65
CA PHE A 454 -10.85 -30.78 -21.33
C PHE A 454 -12.07 -31.72 -21.23
N THR A 455 -13.25 -31.15 -20.97
CA THR A 455 -14.48 -31.92 -20.82
C THR A 455 -15.60 -31.35 -21.69
N ALA A 456 -16.08 -32.17 -22.63
CA ALA A 456 -17.29 -31.89 -23.41
C ALA A 456 -18.47 -32.71 -22.88
N ALA A 457 -19.58 -32.05 -22.58
CA ALA A 457 -20.84 -32.71 -22.23
C ALA A 457 -21.71 -32.87 -23.49
N LEU A 458 -21.95 -34.10 -23.91
CA LEU A 458 -22.84 -34.48 -25.00
C LEU A 458 -24.20 -34.88 -24.44
N VAL A 459 -25.22 -34.06 -24.69
CA VAL A 459 -26.49 -34.08 -23.93
C VAL A 459 -27.69 -34.18 -24.88
N GLY A 460 -28.66 -35.03 -24.56
CA GLY A 460 -29.94 -35.16 -25.27
C GLY A 460 -30.31 -36.61 -25.61
N PRO A 461 -31.55 -36.89 -26.04
CA PRO A 461 -32.00 -38.25 -26.35
C PRO A 461 -31.19 -38.96 -27.45
N ASN A 462 -30.55 -38.21 -28.36
CA ASN A 462 -29.69 -38.77 -29.40
C ASN A 462 -28.18 -38.76 -29.03
N ALA A 463 -27.80 -38.34 -27.81
CA ALA A 463 -26.40 -38.29 -27.37
C ALA A 463 -25.67 -39.63 -27.52
N ARG A 464 -26.33 -40.75 -27.16
CA ARG A 464 -25.72 -42.09 -27.33
C ARG A 464 -25.39 -42.39 -28.79
N LYS A 465 -26.32 -42.11 -29.72
CA LYS A 465 -26.12 -42.39 -31.15
C LYS A 465 -24.97 -41.59 -31.74
N VAL A 466 -24.72 -40.40 -31.21
CA VAL A 466 -23.55 -39.59 -31.59
C VAL A 466 -22.29 -40.22 -31.01
N LEU A 467 -22.28 -40.54 -29.72
CA LEU A 467 -21.13 -41.16 -29.07
C LEU A 467 -20.74 -42.50 -29.73
N GLU A 468 -21.71 -43.35 -30.10
CA GLU A 468 -21.50 -44.64 -30.78
C GLU A 468 -20.70 -44.52 -32.09
N ARG A 469 -20.72 -43.34 -32.74
CA ARG A 469 -19.98 -43.12 -34.00
C ARG A 469 -18.50 -42.86 -33.80
N ILE A 470 -18.12 -42.38 -32.63
CA ILE A 470 -16.78 -41.88 -32.35
C ILE A 470 -16.10 -42.61 -31.19
N VAL A 471 -16.84 -43.38 -30.39
CA VAL A 471 -16.27 -44.19 -29.31
C VAL A 471 -15.69 -45.50 -29.84
N GLU A 472 -14.51 -45.87 -29.35
CA GLU A 472 -13.84 -47.11 -29.67
C GLU A 472 -13.76 -47.97 -28.40
N ASP A 473 -13.85 -49.30 -28.58
CA ASP A 473 -13.61 -50.29 -27.53
C ASP A 473 -14.51 -50.19 -26.27
N ILE A 474 -15.63 -49.46 -26.35
CA ILE A 474 -16.61 -49.31 -25.25
C ILE A 474 -18.03 -49.56 -25.76
N ASP A 475 -18.74 -50.49 -25.13
CA ASP A 475 -20.18 -50.65 -25.29
C ASP A 475 -20.94 -49.58 -24.48
N VAL A 476 -21.58 -48.65 -25.18
CA VAL A 476 -22.32 -47.50 -24.61
C VAL A 476 -23.83 -47.75 -24.49
N SER A 477 -24.29 -49.00 -24.66
CA SER A 477 -25.66 -49.42 -24.37
C SER A 477 -26.06 -49.12 -22.93
N ASN A 478 -27.37 -49.10 -22.66
CA ASN A 478 -27.87 -48.78 -21.32
C ASN A 478 -27.44 -49.82 -20.28
N GLU A 479 -27.40 -51.07 -20.70
CA GLU A 479 -27.08 -52.25 -19.91
C GLU A 479 -25.59 -52.26 -19.55
N SER A 480 -24.72 -52.03 -20.54
CA SER A 480 -23.26 -52.05 -20.36
C SER A 480 -22.71 -50.76 -19.77
N PHE A 481 -23.37 -49.63 -19.98
CA PHE A 481 -22.97 -48.32 -19.45
C PHE A 481 -24.13 -47.63 -18.70
N PRO A 482 -24.54 -48.14 -17.52
CA PRO A 482 -25.65 -47.60 -16.74
C PRO A 482 -25.36 -46.19 -16.19
N PHE A 483 -26.42 -45.47 -15.78
CA PHE A 483 -26.33 -44.12 -15.21
C PHE A 483 -25.31 -44.01 -14.07
N LEU A 484 -24.62 -42.87 -14.01
CA LEU A 484 -23.45 -42.61 -13.15
C LEU A 484 -22.33 -43.64 -13.34
N GLY A 485 -22.25 -44.28 -14.50
CA GLY A 485 -21.11 -45.12 -14.87
C GLY A 485 -19.91 -44.29 -15.29
N VAL A 486 -18.74 -44.92 -15.24
CA VAL A 486 -17.49 -44.39 -15.81
C VAL A 486 -16.82 -45.46 -16.65
N ARG A 487 -16.32 -45.09 -17.83
CA ARG A 487 -15.56 -45.97 -18.73
C ARG A 487 -14.29 -45.26 -19.20
N LEU A 488 -13.21 -46.02 -19.33
CA LEU A 488 -11.94 -45.56 -19.87
C LEU A 488 -11.73 -46.26 -21.21
N GLY A 489 -11.32 -45.52 -22.23
CA GLY A 489 -11.09 -46.05 -23.56
C GLY A 489 -10.68 -44.93 -24.51
N LYS A 490 -11.21 -44.93 -25.74
CA LYS A 490 -10.91 -43.91 -26.74
C LYS A 490 -12.17 -43.30 -27.34
N VAL A 491 -12.10 -42.01 -27.65
CA VAL A 491 -13.12 -41.27 -28.39
C VAL A 491 -12.41 -40.50 -29.49
N ALA A 492 -12.81 -40.70 -30.74
CA ALA A 492 -12.18 -40.13 -31.93
C ALA A 492 -10.64 -40.36 -31.96
N GLY A 493 -10.19 -41.56 -31.61
CA GLY A 493 -8.76 -41.90 -31.51
C GLY A 493 -8.03 -41.33 -30.28
N ILE A 494 -8.69 -40.51 -29.45
CA ILE A 494 -8.10 -39.83 -28.29
C ILE A 494 -8.36 -40.65 -27.01
N PRO A 495 -7.34 -40.91 -26.17
CA PRO A 495 -7.55 -41.49 -24.85
C PRO A 495 -8.53 -40.65 -24.02
N ALA A 496 -9.62 -41.28 -23.56
CA ALA A 496 -10.73 -40.58 -22.94
C ALA A 496 -11.25 -41.31 -21.69
N ARG A 497 -11.81 -40.52 -20.77
CA ARG A 497 -12.67 -41.00 -19.68
C ARG A 497 -14.08 -40.50 -19.97
N ILE A 498 -15.04 -41.41 -20.04
CA ILE A 498 -16.43 -41.11 -20.34
C ILE A 498 -17.24 -41.29 -19.06
N PHE A 499 -18.02 -40.28 -18.69
CA PHE A 499 -18.87 -40.28 -17.51
C PHE A 499 -20.32 -40.13 -17.92
N ARG A 500 -21.18 -41.06 -17.51
CA ARG A 500 -22.62 -40.96 -17.78
C ARG A 500 -23.31 -40.13 -16.69
N ILE A 501 -23.01 -38.83 -16.68
CA ILE A 501 -23.51 -37.82 -15.74
C ILE A 501 -24.46 -36.87 -16.48
N SER A 502 -25.51 -36.42 -15.80
CA SER A 502 -26.48 -35.48 -16.37
C SER A 502 -26.84 -34.41 -15.34
N PHE A 503 -26.73 -33.15 -15.76
CA PHE A 503 -27.23 -31.98 -15.02
C PHE A 503 -28.52 -31.40 -15.63
N SER A 504 -29.05 -32.02 -16.70
CA SER A 504 -30.23 -31.54 -17.44
C SER A 504 -31.47 -32.43 -17.28
N GLY A 505 -31.28 -33.63 -16.72
CA GLY A 505 -32.26 -34.72 -16.69
C GLY A 505 -32.28 -35.57 -17.97
N GLU A 506 -31.57 -35.18 -19.03
CA GLU A 506 -31.48 -35.92 -20.28
C GLU A 506 -30.40 -37.01 -20.24
N VAL A 507 -30.40 -37.91 -21.24
CA VAL A 507 -29.24 -38.78 -21.50
C VAL A 507 -28.02 -37.89 -21.79
N SER A 508 -26.92 -38.14 -21.09
CA SER A 508 -25.74 -37.30 -21.17
C SER A 508 -24.46 -38.10 -20.92
N TYR A 509 -23.41 -37.72 -21.64
CA TYR A 509 -22.06 -38.25 -21.53
C TYR A 509 -21.06 -37.10 -21.47
N GLU A 510 -20.33 -36.99 -20.37
CA GLU A 510 -19.18 -36.09 -20.25
C GLU A 510 -17.92 -36.84 -20.69
N ILE A 511 -17.20 -36.27 -21.65
CA ILE A 511 -16.03 -36.89 -22.27
C ILE A 511 -14.81 -36.08 -21.87
N ASN A 512 -13.96 -36.64 -21.00
CA ASN A 512 -12.70 -36.05 -20.59
C ASN A 512 -11.56 -36.54 -21.47
N VAL A 513 -10.82 -35.62 -22.07
CA VAL A 513 -9.58 -35.87 -22.82
C VAL A 513 -8.46 -34.97 -22.29
N PRO A 514 -7.17 -35.31 -22.52
CA PRO A 514 -6.08 -34.37 -22.26
C PRO A 514 -6.39 -33.00 -22.88
N ALA A 515 -6.13 -31.92 -22.16
CA ALA A 515 -6.55 -30.58 -22.56
C ALA A 515 -6.07 -30.19 -23.97
N ASP A 516 -4.85 -30.58 -24.35
CA ASP A 516 -4.27 -30.32 -25.68
C ASP A 516 -5.07 -30.97 -26.83
N SER A 517 -5.87 -31.99 -26.55
CA SER A 517 -6.75 -32.66 -27.51
C SER A 517 -8.19 -32.13 -27.48
N GLY A 518 -8.49 -31.13 -26.64
CA GLY A 518 -9.85 -30.65 -26.41
C GLY A 518 -10.50 -30.04 -27.63
N GLU A 519 -9.74 -29.26 -28.40
CA GLU A 519 -10.22 -28.66 -29.66
C GLU A 519 -10.58 -29.74 -30.69
N SER A 520 -9.71 -30.74 -30.86
CA SER A 520 -9.93 -31.88 -31.77
C SER A 520 -11.15 -32.71 -31.36
N LEU A 521 -11.35 -32.94 -30.05
CA LEU A 521 -12.54 -33.61 -29.55
C LEU A 521 -13.80 -32.80 -29.88
N TRP A 522 -13.79 -31.48 -29.69
CA TRP A 522 -14.96 -30.63 -29.91
C TRP A 522 -15.42 -30.60 -31.38
N GLN A 523 -14.47 -30.74 -32.32
CA GLN A 523 -14.77 -30.80 -33.76
C GLN A 523 -15.30 -32.16 -34.23
N SER A 524 -14.91 -33.24 -33.54
CA SER A 524 -15.27 -34.63 -33.88
C SER A 524 -16.73 -34.94 -33.54
#